data_AF-A0A6L9KWV8-F1
#
_entry.id   AF-A0A6L9KWV8-F1
#
_cell.length_a   1.000
_cell.length_b   1.000
_cell.length_c   1.000
_cell.angle_alpha   90.00
_cell.angle_beta   90.00
_cell.angle_gamma   90.00
#
_symmetry.space_group_name_H-M   'P 1'
#
loop_
_entity.id
_entity.type
_entity.pdbx_description
1 polymer ?
#
loop_
_entity_poly.entity_id
_entity_poly.type
_entity_poly.pdbx_seq_one_letter_code
_entity_poly.pdbx_strand_id
1 'polypeptide(L)'
;MHAFGLNHETAPVAVREKIAFPQESLIPALAGLTRDAPVEEAVILSTCNRTEIYCKTAQPEEVAQWLSHHHGLDGLDMTQYLYR
;
A
#
# COMPACT_ATOMS: atom_id res chain seq x y z
N MET A 1 -11.33 -16.10 -1.41
CA MET A 1 -10.03 -15.63 -0.92
C MET A 1 -9.42 -14.84 -2.05
N HIS A 2 -9.42 -13.51 -1.96
CA HIS A 2 -8.85 -12.63 -2.97
C HIS A 2 -7.64 -11.95 -2.33
N ALA A 3 -6.49 -12.10 -2.98
CA ALA A 3 -5.30 -11.33 -2.65
C ALA A 3 -5.34 -10.09 -3.53
N PHE A 4 -5.31 -8.92 -2.92
CA PHE A 4 -5.24 -7.66 -3.64
C PHE A 4 -3.85 -7.07 -3.50
N GLY A 5 -3.36 -6.59 -4.62
CA GLY A 5 -2.06 -5.98 -4.74
C GLY A 5 -2.17 -4.50 -5.05
N LEU A 6 -1.26 -3.70 -4.50
CA LEU A 6 -1.02 -2.32 -4.94
C LEU A 6 0.34 -2.28 -5.64
N ASN A 7 0.38 -2.03 -6.95
CA ASN A 7 1.62 -1.97 -7.73
C ASN A 7 1.85 -0.55 -8.23
N HIS A 8 3.00 0.00 -7.86
CA HIS A 8 3.48 1.31 -8.20
C HIS A 8 4.30 1.35 -9.52
N GLU A 9 4.46 0.24 -10.26
CA GLU A 9 5.10 0.22 -11.59
C GLU A 9 4.39 1.14 -12.60
N THR A 10 3.07 1.30 -12.47
CA THR A 10 2.29 2.24 -13.28
C THR A 10 2.30 3.66 -12.70
N ALA A 11 2.85 3.86 -11.50
CA ALA A 11 2.95 5.18 -10.86
C ALA A 11 4.22 5.93 -11.32
N PRO A 12 4.13 7.25 -11.58
CA PRO A 12 5.30 8.08 -11.91
C PRO A 12 6.41 7.99 -10.86
N VAL A 13 7.69 8.14 -11.26
CA VAL A 13 8.87 8.12 -10.35
C VAL A 13 8.66 8.98 -9.09
N ALA A 14 8.14 10.19 -9.25
CA ALA A 14 7.89 11.11 -8.14
C ALA A 14 6.84 10.63 -7.13
N VAL A 15 5.95 9.70 -7.52
CA VAL A 15 5.01 9.02 -6.61
C VAL A 15 5.72 7.84 -5.95
N ARG A 16 6.53 7.09 -6.72
CA ARG A 16 7.27 5.92 -6.23
C ARG A 16 8.20 6.27 -5.06
N GLU A 17 8.90 7.40 -5.13
CA GLU A 17 9.77 7.85 -4.04
C GLU A 17 9.00 8.21 -2.76
N LYS A 18 7.74 8.64 -2.88
CA LYS A 18 6.92 9.07 -1.73
C LYS A 18 6.23 7.92 -1.00
N ILE A 19 5.96 6.84 -1.71
CA ILE A 19 5.28 5.65 -1.16
C ILE A 19 6.26 4.57 -0.68
N ALA A 20 7.57 4.76 -0.88
CA ALA A 20 8.56 3.81 -0.39
C ALA A 20 8.55 3.77 1.14
N PHE A 21 8.57 2.56 1.71
CA PHE A 21 8.75 2.36 3.14
C PHE A 21 10.23 2.18 3.45
N PRO A 22 10.84 3.06 4.26
CA PRO A 22 12.10 2.79 4.92
C PRO A 22 12.07 1.49 5.74
N GLN A 23 13.23 0.85 5.91
CA GLN A 23 13.32 -0.42 6.65
C GLN A 23 12.79 -0.30 8.09
N GLU A 24 13.08 0.81 8.77
CA GLU A 24 12.58 1.09 10.11
C GLU A 24 11.06 1.31 10.19
N SER A 25 10.42 1.72 9.09
CA SER A 25 8.98 2.01 9.06
C SER A 25 8.15 0.81 8.60
N LEU A 26 8.75 -0.24 8.04
CA LEU A 26 8.03 -1.42 7.55
C LEU A 26 7.21 -2.12 8.64
N ILE A 27 7.79 -2.36 9.80
CA ILE A 27 7.09 -3.04 10.91
C ILE A 27 5.95 -2.17 11.47
N PRO A 28 6.17 -0.87 11.78
CA PRO A 28 5.08 0.03 12.14
C PRO A 28 3.99 0.17 11.08
N ALA A 29 4.37 0.23 9.80
CA ALA A 29 3.43 0.35 8.68
C ALA A 29 2.56 -0.90 8.56
N LEU A 30 3.16 -2.10 8.60
CA LEU A 30 2.40 -3.35 8.56
C LEU A 30 1.43 -3.45 9.75
N ALA A 31 1.88 -3.07 10.95
CA ALA A 31 1.03 -3.05 12.14
C ALA A 31 -0.09 -1.99 12.06
N GLY A 32 0.16 -0.86 11.40
CA GLY A 32 -0.86 0.15 11.11
C GLY A 32 -1.88 -0.34 10.10
N LEU A 33 -1.42 -0.97 9.02
CA LEU A 33 -2.28 -1.53 7.98
C LEU A 33 -3.22 -2.59 8.56
N THR A 34 -2.73 -3.51 9.38
CA THR A 34 -3.57 -4.57 9.98
C THR A 34 -4.50 -4.09 11.09
N ARG A 35 -4.25 -2.91 11.67
CA ARG A 35 -5.09 -2.34 12.73
C ARG A 35 -6.14 -1.37 12.16
N ASP A 36 -5.74 -0.56 11.20
CA ASP A 36 -6.48 0.62 10.77
C ASP A 36 -7.18 0.40 9.41
N ALA A 37 -6.90 -0.71 8.71
CA ALA A 37 -7.55 -1.10 7.46
C ALA A 37 -8.23 -2.48 7.57
N PRO A 38 -9.25 -2.79 6.76
CA PRO A 38 -10.01 -4.04 6.81
C PRO A 38 -9.26 -5.21 6.14
N VAL A 39 -8.09 -5.57 6.66
CA VAL A 39 -7.25 -6.66 6.15
C VAL A 39 -7.16 -7.80 7.16
N GLU A 40 -7.28 -9.04 6.69
CA GLU A 40 -7.04 -10.23 7.54
C GLU A 40 -5.55 -10.53 7.66
N GLU A 41 -4.85 -10.46 6.52
CA GLU A 41 -3.43 -10.75 6.39
C GLU A 41 -2.83 -9.77 5.38
N ALA A 42 -1.61 -9.31 5.62
CA ALA A 42 -0.91 -8.40 4.72
C ALA A 42 0.60 -8.65 4.66
N VAL A 43 1.19 -8.37 3.51
CA VAL A 43 2.62 -8.37 3.24
C VAL A 43 2.97 -7.07 2.53
N ILE A 44 3.98 -6.37 3.05
CA ILE A 44 4.54 -5.17 2.41
C ILE A 44 5.91 -5.53 1.84
N LEU A 45 6.09 -5.36 0.54
CA LEU A 45 7.36 -5.51 -0.17
C LEU A 45 7.85 -4.14 -0.60
N SER A 46 8.80 -3.57 0.14
CA SER A 46 9.42 -2.28 -0.18
C SER A 46 10.91 -2.47 -0.51
N THR A 47 11.31 -1.97 -1.68
CA THR A 47 12.68 -1.93 -2.19
C THR A 47 12.90 -0.57 -2.86
N CYS A 48 14.13 -0.27 -3.27
CA CYS A 48 14.44 0.97 -3.99
C CYS A 48 13.65 1.16 -5.29
N ASN A 49 13.19 0.07 -5.92
CA ASN A 49 12.51 0.11 -7.21
C ASN A 49 11.02 -0.22 -7.11
N ARG A 50 10.60 -0.87 -6.01
CA ARG A 50 9.22 -1.27 -5.81
C ARG A 50 8.65 -1.20 -4.42
N THR A 51 7.38 -0.80 -4.35
CA THR A 51 6.54 -0.86 -3.16
C THR A 51 5.24 -1.56 -3.50
N GLU A 52 5.08 -2.77 -3.01
CA GLU A 52 3.90 -3.59 -3.22
C GLU A 52 3.26 -3.96 -1.89
N ILE A 53 1.93 -3.94 -1.85
CA ILE A 53 1.15 -4.41 -0.70
C ILE A 53 0.27 -5.55 -1.18
N TYR A 54 0.48 -6.73 -0.63
CA TYR A 54 -0.37 -7.90 -0.85
C TYR A 54 -1.22 -8.09 0.39
N CYS A 55 -2.54 -8.16 0.24
CA CYS A 55 -3.42 -8.34 1.39
C CYS A 55 -4.64 -9.20 1.06
N LYS A 56 -5.14 -9.88 2.08
CA LYS A 56 -6.43 -10.54 2.06
C LYS A 56 -7.48 -9.59 2.62
N THR A 57 -8.33 -9.06 1.75
CA THR A 57 -9.39 -8.12 2.11
C THR A 57 -10.59 -8.28 1.18
N ALA A 58 -11.77 -7.87 1.63
CA ALA A 58 -12.94 -7.67 0.78
C ALA A 58 -13.07 -6.22 0.29
N GLN A 59 -12.25 -5.30 0.81
CA GLN A 59 -12.34 -3.86 0.64
C GLN A 59 -10.97 -3.28 0.19
N PRO A 60 -10.49 -3.63 -1.01
CA PRO A 60 -9.18 -3.17 -1.51
C PRO A 60 -9.08 -1.64 -1.67
N GLU A 61 -10.20 -0.96 -1.91
CA GLU A 61 -10.26 0.51 -1.99
C GLU A 61 -9.90 1.17 -0.66
N GLU A 62 -10.33 0.59 0.49
CA GLU A 62 -9.98 1.10 1.82
C GLU A 62 -8.50 0.93 2.12
N VAL A 63 -7.88 -0.15 1.62
CA VAL A 63 -6.42 -0.36 1.70
C VAL A 63 -5.66 0.68 0.88
N ALA A 64 -6.15 0.99 -0.32
CA ALA A 64 -5.58 2.05 -1.16
C ALA A 64 -5.68 3.43 -0.50
N GLN A 65 -6.83 3.73 0.14
CA GLN A 65 -7.04 4.96 0.90
C GLN A 65 -6.11 5.04 2.12
N TRP A 66 -5.98 3.95 2.87
CA TRP A 66 -5.05 3.87 3.99
C TRP A 66 -3.61 4.17 3.54
N LEU A 67 -3.19 3.61 2.41
CA LEU A 67 -1.85 3.84 1.89
C LEU A 67 -1.63 5.31 1.51
N SER A 68 -2.63 5.91 0.86
CA SER A 68 -2.62 7.33 0.52
C SER A 68 -2.47 8.20 1.77
N HIS A 69 -3.28 7.92 2.80
CA HIS A 69 -3.24 8.63 4.08
C HIS A 69 -1.91 8.46 4.82
N HIS A 70 -1.39 7.23 4.86
CA HIS A 70 -0.13 6.91 5.53
C HIS A 70 1.05 7.70 4.98
N HIS A 71 1.08 7.93 3.67
CA HIS A 71 2.14 8.72 3.00
C HIS A 71 1.81 10.22 2.86
N GLY A 72 0.69 10.69 3.40
CA GLY A 72 0.26 12.08 3.27
C GLY A 72 -0.06 12.48 1.82
N LEU A 73 -0.56 11.52 1.05
CA LEU A 73 -0.88 11.66 -0.37
C LEU A 73 -2.39 11.75 -0.62
N ASP A 74 -3.20 12.22 0.34
CA ASP A 74 -4.68 12.16 0.30
C ASP A 74 -5.34 12.68 -1.01
N GLY A 75 -4.64 13.51 -1.80
CA GLY A 75 -5.08 13.98 -3.11
C GLY A 75 -4.74 13.06 -4.30
N LEU A 76 -4.08 11.93 -4.06
CA LEU A 76 -3.65 10.96 -5.07
C LEU A 76 -4.54 9.72 -4.99
N ASP A 77 -5.26 9.47 -6.07
CA ASP A 77 -6.09 8.28 -6.19
C ASP A 77 -5.21 7.04 -6.35
N MET A 78 -5.05 6.28 -5.26
CA MET A 78 -4.26 5.04 -5.25
C MET A 78 -5.04 3.85 -5.82
N THR A 79 -6.36 3.97 -6.04
CA THR A 79 -7.20 2.87 -6.54
C THR A 79 -6.85 2.47 -7.97
N GLN A 80 -6.30 3.41 -8.77
CA GLN A 80 -5.81 3.14 -10.13
C GLN A 80 -4.61 2.18 -10.17
N TYR A 81 -3.95 1.95 -9.03
CA TYR A 81 -2.79 1.07 -8.88
C TYR A 81 -3.16 -0.29 -8.27
N LEU A 82 -4.45 -0.52 -8.00
CA LEU A 82 -4.94 -1.80 -7.52
C LEU A 82 -4.93 -2.84 -8.64
N TYR A 83 -4.45 -4.04 -8.32
CA TYR A 83 -4.59 -5.22 -9.15
C TYR A 83 -5.24 -6.38 -8.39
N ARG A 84 -5.86 -7.27 -9.17
CA ARG A 84 -6.67 -8.41 -8.71
C ARG A 84 -5.96 -9.74 -8.92
#